data_AF-Q7S2Z7-F1
#
_entry.id   AF-Q7S2Z7-F1
#
_cell.length_a   1.000
_cell.length_b   1.000
_cell.length_c   1.000
_cell.angle_alpha   90.00
_cell.angle_beta   90.00
_cell.angle_gamma   90.00
#
_symmetry.space_group_name_H-M   'P 1'
#
loop_
_entity.id
_entity.type
_entity.pdbx_description
1 polymer ?
#
loop_
_entity_poly.entity_id
_entity_poly.type
_entity_poly.pdbx_seq_one_letter_code
_entity_poly.pdbx_strand_id
1 'polypeptide(L)'
;MHRSRALVRQTCRLSSLQPVSPVALHHVRPSIPSPQSSSWSSPSSHGQASSQQRCSYAKAAKMQRRRAETGRYFEEYQGPTLEQWEFLVHHLQTPNLRAQDCLETVLAYMVVAVKHESTWKTRMMREDYFPISRLYYCAFLLVHPHFEVPAFWQMGMHILHMLSTLNYPPAILTMYRYFEAIARRRDPKSETYRYIQTKYQELLNKNDANACTWKAVELWDPKKPEIALMYLNKAMEGYKRSPGRYKVEPLVSHALEGGKSERLPFLVKTLSFFSDLKETMLGLVVRKETSAYARFRRERLEKLLRLDKRPARVPLWTWEGMYRVRKGMALSMMGEISAAVKELRIAADELDVEQGHYALAVLMQMEAEKMNEFIKTEGEEEVLQLSDAFINFYNGADIMEETLAGAVRLLNEEAELRFKRAAQGGDEKAAGKLERLCKTRLDEPGLSKMERETYKLAAKEWAELSGIGKSVYDELQKNTGPIFADPKPKY
;
A
#
# COMPACT_ATOMS: atom_id res chain seq x y z
N MET A 1 -55.72 4.72 -12.45
CA MET A 1 -55.66 4.66 -13.93
C MET A 1 -54.53 5.56 -14.41
N HIS A 2 -53.62 4.98 -15.21
CA HIS A 2 -52.55 5.58 -16.05
C HIS A 2 -51.58 6.62 -15.49
N ARG A 3 -50.29 6.23 -15.44
CA ARG A 3 -49.09 6.97 -15.90
C ARG A 3 -47.89 5.99 -15.86
N SER A 4 -47.69 5.21 -16.92
CA SER A 4 -46.78 5.47 -18.07
C SER A 4 -45.30 5.43 -17.70
N ARG A 5 -44.71 4.24 -17.90
CA ARG A 5 -43.27 3.96 -17.96
C ARG A 5 -42.75 4.38 -19.34
N ALA A 6 -41.75 5.26 -19.40
CA ALA A 6 -40.99 5.54 -20.61
C ALA A 6 -39.68 4.73 -20.60
N LEU A 7 -39.62 3.73 -21.48
CA LEU A 7 -38.43 2.95 -21.81
C LEU A 7 -37.67 3.68 -22.92
N VAL A 8 -36.49 4.22 -22.61
CA VAL A 8 -35.55 4.73 -23.62
C VAL A 8 -34.76 3.53 -24.16
N ARG A 9 -35.11 3.11 -25.37
CA ARG A 9 -34.32 2.17 -26.20
C ARG A 9 -33.19 2.95 -26.87
N GLN A 10 -31.95 2.65 -26.52
CA GLN A 10 -30.78 3.16 -27.24
C GLN A 10 -30.36 2.11 -28.28
N THR A 11 -30.55 2.46 -29.55
CA THR A 11 -30.18 1.67 -30.72
C THR A 11 -28.68 1.75 -30.98
N CYS A 12 -27.98 0.62 -30.97
CA CYS A 12 -26.63 0.50 -31.51
C CYS A 12 -26.66 0.62 -33.04
N ARG A 13 -26.12 1.71 -33.59
CA ARG A 13 -25.77 1.79 -35.02
C ARG A 13 -24.39 1.16 -35.21
N LEU A 14 -24.37 0.02 -35.91
CA LEU A 14 -23.19 -0.56 -36.53
C LEU A 14 -22.83 0.29 -37.75
N SER A 15 -21.74 1.05 -37.65
CA SER A 15 -21.15 1.74 -38.79
C SER A 15 -20.13 0.82 -39.46
N SER A 16 -20.36 0.62 -40.75
CA SER A 16 -19.59 -0.14 -41.73
C SER A 16 -18.10 0.21 -41.77
N LEU A 17 -17.25 -0.82 -41.71
CA LEU A 17 -15.84 -0.76 -42.07
C LEU A 17 -15.71 -0.61 -43.60
N GLN A 18 -15.04 0.45 -44.06
CA GLN A 18 -14.54 0.56 -45.43
C GLN A 18 -13.12 -0.04 -45.52
N PRO A 19 -12.77 -0.72 -46.63
CA PRO A 19 -11.43 -1.24 -46.85
C PRO A 19 -10.48 -0.14 -47.35
N VAL A 20 -9.33 0.00 -46.68
CA VAL A 20 -8.24 0.88 -47.11
C VAL A 20 -7.41 0.13 -48.16
N SER A 21 -7.27 0.74 -49.34
CA SER A 21 -6.44 0.24 -50.45
C SER A 21 -4.94 0.36 -50.16
N PRO A 22 -4.09 -0.48 -50.76
CA PRO A 22 -2.65 -0.51 -50.51
C PRO A 22 -1.94 0.64 -51.24
N VAL A 23 -1.14 1.41 -50.48
CA VAL A 23 -0.23 2.42 -51.01
C VAL A 23 0.99 1.75 -51.61
N ALA A 24 1.26 2.05 -52.88
CA ALA A 24 2.43 1.62 -53.63
C ALA A 24 3.71 2.26 -53.06
N LEU A 25 4.71 1.41 -52.75
CA LEU A 25 6.06 1.83 -52.39
C LEU A 25 6.87 2.10 -53.67
N HIS A 26 7.14 3.38 -53.95
CA HIS A 26 8.16 3.77 -54.93
C HIS A 26 9.56 3.54 -54.34
N HIS A 27 10.28 2.58 -54.92
CA HIS A 27 11.72 2.43 -54.72
C HIS A 27 12.46 3.59 -55.37
N VAL A 28 13.00 4.50 -54.56
CA VAL A 28 14.05 5.44 -54.99
C VAL A 28 15.40 4.84 -54.60
N ARG A 29 16.18 4.50 -55.61
CA ARG A 29 17.53 3.92 -55.51
C ARG A 29 18.52 5.09 -55.44
N PRO A 30 19.27 5.31 -54.35
CA PRO A 30 20.33 6.33 -54.36
C PRO A 30 21.56 5.76 -55.08
N SER A 31 22.00 6.50 -56.10
CA SER A 31 23.21 6.30 -56.88
C SER A 31 24.44 6.40 -55.98
N ILE A 32 25.26 5.34 -55.97
CA ILE A 32 26.58 5.32 -55.32
C ILE A 32 27.58 5.97 -56.28
N PRO A 33 28.29 7.06 -55.89
CA PRO A 33 29.42 7.54 -56.66
C PRO A 33 30.66 6.70 -56.39
N SER A 34 31.33 6.30 -57.47
CA SER A 34 32.62 5.63 -57.49
C SER A 34 33.71 6.49 -56.82
N PRO A 35 34.66 5.90 -56.07
CA PRO A 35 35.74 6.67 -55.46
C PRO A 35 36.79 7.02 -56.52
N GLN A 36 36.96 8.33 -56.76
CA GLN A 36 38.13 8.87 -57.43
C GLN A 36 39.32 8.85 -56.46
N SER A 37 40.41 8.26 -56.92
CA SER A 37 41.72 8.27 -56.28
C SER A 37 42.33 9.67 -56.31
N SER A 38 42.22 10.40 -55.20
CA SER A 38 43.04 11.59 -54.95
C SER A 38 44.12 11.24 -53.93
N SER A 39 45.37 11.20 -54.39
CA SER A 39 46.58 11.17 -53.58
C SER A 39 46.65 12.44 -52.71
N TRP A 40 46.56 12.28 -51.40
CA TRP A 40 46.83 13.36 -50.44
C TRP A 40 48.14 13.10 -49.73
N SER A 41 49.05 14.03 -49.92
CA SER A 41 50.31 14.21 -49.24
C SER A 41 50.10 14.28 -47.73
N SER A 42 50.92 13.56 -46.97
CA SER A 42 50.94 13.52 -45.52
C SER A 42 51.17 14.90 -44.89
N PRO A 43 50.29 15.38 -44.00
CA PRO A 43 50.65 16.33 -42.95
C PRO A 43 50.89 15.54 -41.67
N SER A 44 52.12 15.60 -41.17
CA SER A 44 52.52 15.18 -39.83
C SER A 44 51.89 16.12 -38.78
N SER A 45 50.61 15.95 -38.50
CA SER A 45 49.95 16.58 -37.36
C SER A 45 49.95 15.62 -36.17
N HIS A 46 50.73 15.93 -35.14
CA HIS A 46 50.61 15.29 -33.83
C HIS A 46 49.18 15.46 -33.30
N GLY A 47 48.44 14.34 -33.34
CA GLY A 47 47.02 14.28 -33.08
C GLY A 47 46.65 14.61 -31.64
N GLN A 48 46.10 15.80 -31.44
CA GLN A 48 45.17 16.05 -30.35
C GLN A 48 43.89 15.26 -30.63
N ALA A 49 43.89 13.96 -30.33
CA ALA A 49 42.66 13.20 -30.20
C ALA A 49 41.78 13.93 -29.20
N SER A 50 40.71 14.56 -29.71
CA SER A 50 39.86 15.47 -28.96
C SER A 50 39.42 14.80 -27.66
N SER A 51 39.43 15.55 -26.54
CA SER A 51 39.04 15.01 -25.23
C SER A 51 37.65 14.35 -25.24
N GLN A 52 36.78 14.76 -26.17
CA GLN A 52 35.47 14.17 -26.44
C GLN A 52 35.56 12.70 -26.91
N GLN A 53 36.51 12.38 -27.79
CA GLN A 53 36.65 11.02 -28.32
C GLN A 53 37.15 10.07 -27.22
N ARG A 54 38.11 10.50 -26.39
CA ARG A 54 38.57 9.74 -25.21
C ARG A 54 37.45 9.52 -24.18
N CYS A 55 36.60 10.52 -23.95
CA CYS A 55 35.42 10.39 -23.08
C CYS A 55 34.41 9.36 -23.60
N SER A 56 34.19 9.31 -24.92
CA SER A 56 33.26 8.36 -25.56
C SER A 56 33.74 6.91 -25.42
N TYR A 57 35.03 6.63 -25.64
CA TYR A 57 35.60 5.29 -25.47
C TYR A 57 35.58 4.83 -24.01
N ALA A 58 35.88 5.71 -23.06
CA ALA A 58 35.81 5.38 -21.64
C ALA A 58 34.37 5.03 -21.21
N LYS A 59 33.37 5.75 -21.72
CA LYS A 59 31.94 5.42 -21.48
C LYS A 59 31.55 4.08 -22.11
N ALA A 60 32.00 3.81 -23.34
CA ALA A 60 31.72 2.55 -24.04
C ALA A 60 32.37 1.35 -23.34
N ALA A 61 33.65 1.46 -22.94
CA ALA A 61 34.37 0.42 -22.19
C ALA A 61 33.74 0.16 -20.81
N LYS A 62 33.35 1.23 -20.09
CA LYS A 62 32.61 1.11 -18.82
C LYS A 62 31.26 0.42 -19.01
N MET A 63 30.57 0.69 -20.11
CA MET A 63 29.30 0.04 -20.45
C MET A 63 29.50 -1.44 -20.80
N GLN A 64 30.50 -1.79 -21.60
CA GLN A 64 30.84 -3.18 -21.92
C GLN A 64 31.23 -3.98 -20.67
N ARG A 65 32.02 -3.41 -19.77
CA ARG A 65 32.37 -4.04 -18.50
C ARG A 65 31.14 -4.32 -17.64
N ARG A 66 30.24 -3.34 -17.49
CA ARG A 66 28.96 -3.51 -16.79
C ARG A 66 28.08 -4.59 -17.42
N ARG A 67 28.10 -4.72 -18.75
CA ARG A 67 27.37 -5.80 -19.46
C ARG A 67 27.93 -7.17 -19.12
N ALA A 68 29.25 -7.34 -19.21
CA ALA A 68 29.91 -8.59 -18.85
C ALA A 68 29.67 -8.98 -17.38
N GLU A 69 29.71 -7.99 -16.47
CA GLU A 69 29.39 -8.19 -15.05
C GLU A 69 27.92 -8.58 -14.84
N THR A 70 26.99 -7.99 -15.60
CA THR A 70 25.56 -8.33 -15.54
C THR A 70 25.30 -9.74 -16.09
N GLY A 71 25.95 -10.13 -17.18
CA GLY A 71 25.83 -11.48 -17.76
C GLY A 71 26.28 -12.56 -16.78
N ARG A 72 27.48 -12.41 -16.18
CA ARG A 72 27.99 -13.33 -15.16
C ARG A 72 27.05 -13.43 -13.94
N TYR A 73 26.50 -12.29 -13.50
CA TYR A 73 25.56 -12.28 -12.40
C TYR A 73 24.35 -13.18 -12.65
N PHE A 74 23.79 -13.20 -13.86
CA PHE A 74 22.67 -14.06 -14.20
C PHE A 74 23.06 -15.54 -14.32
N GLU A 75 24.27 -15.84 -14.78
CA GLU A 75 24.79 -17.21 -14.88
C GLU A 75 25.05 -17.84 -13.51
N GLU A 76 25.48 -17.04 -12.53
CA GLU A 76 25.82 -17.49 -11.17
C GLU A 76 24.63 -17.41 -10.18
N TYR A 77 23.52 -16.78 -10.57
CA TYR A 77 22.38 -16.58 -9.68
C TYR A 77 21.62 -17.89 -9.43
N GLN A 78 21.72 -18.42 -8.22
CA GLN A 78 21.01 -19.65 -7.81
C GLN A 78 19.54 -19.44 -7.43
N GLY A 79 19.08 -18.18 -7.27
CA GLY A 79 17.70 -17.85 -6.91
C GLY A 79 17.21 -18.43 -5.58
N PRO A 80 16.01 -18.04 -5.12
CA PRO A 80 15.38 -18.70 -3.99
C PRO A 80 14.92 -20.10 -4.36
N THR A 81 15.04 -21.04 -3.42
CA THR A 81 14.47 -22.39 -3.55
C THR A 81 12.94 -22.33 -3.57
N LEU A 82 12.29 -23.40 -4.03
CA LEU A 82 10.82 -23.46 -4.01
C LEU A 82 10.27 -23.28 -2.59
N GLU A 83 10.87 -23.91 -1.59
CA GLU A 83 10.48 -23.78 -0.18
C GLU A 83 10.60 -22.32 0.31
N GLN A 84 11.64 -21.60 -0.11
CA GLN A 84 11.79 -20.17 0.21
C GLN A 84 10.71 -19.32 -0.45
N TRP A 85 10.31 -19.65 -1.68
CA TRP A 85 9.18 -19.01 -2.35
C TRP A 85 7.85 -19.33 -1.68
N GLU A 86 7.64 -20.57 -1.22
CA GLU A 86 6.45 -20.96 -0.46
C GLU A 86 6.36 -20.17 0.84
N PHE A 87 7.46 -20.07 1.58
CA PHE A 87 7.55 -19.24 2.77
C PHE A 87 7.17 -17.78 2.47
N LEU A 88 7.74 -17.19 1.42
CA LEU A 88 7.42 -15.82 1.00
C LEU A 88 5.96 -15.59 0.68
N VAL A 89 5.43 -16.42 -0.22
CA VAL A 89 4.09 -16.30 -0.75
C VAL A 89 3.08 -16.49 0.37
N HIS A 90 3.32 -17.48 1.24
CA HIS A 90 2.51 -17.73 2.42
C HIS A 90 2.55 -16.54 3.38
N HIS A 91 3.76 -16.10 3.76
CA HIS A 91 3.94 -15.02 4.73
C HIS A 91 3.34 -13.69 4.25
N LEU A 92 3.42 -13.41 2.96
CA LEU A 92 2.91 -12.17 2.39
C LEU A 92 1.45 -12.26 1.96
N GLN A 93 0.81 -13.42 2.16
CA GLN A 93 -0.61 -13.67 1.90
C GLN A 93 -1.05 -13.10 0.55
N THR A 94 -0.24 -13.31 -0.50
CA THR A 94 -0.58 -12.95 -1.89
C THR A 94 -1.66 -13.91 -2.38
N PRO A 95 -2.96 -13.56 -2.36
CA PRO A 95 -3.97 -14.51 -2.80
C PRO A 95 -3.69 -14.86 -4.25
N ASN A 96 -3.64 -16.16 -4.54
CA ASN A 96 -3.53 -16.74 -5.89
C ASN A 96 -2.18 -16.56 -6.62
N LEU A 97 -1.14 -16.06 -5.95
CA LEU A 97 0.22 -16.20 -6.44
C LEU A 97 0.79 -17.48 -5.85
N ARG A 98 1.24 -18.44 -6.67
CA ARG A 98 1.88 -19.67 -6.17
C ARG A 98 3.39 -19.52 -6.21
N ALA A 99 4.08 -20.16 -5.29
CA ALA A 99 5.54 -20.21 -5.25
C ALA A 99 6.15 -20.69 -6.58
N GLN A 100 5.52 -21.72 -7.18
CA GLN A 100 5.92 -22.23 -8.49
C GLN A 100 5.79 -21.18 -9.60
N ASP A 101 4.70 -20.40 -9.62
CA ASP A 101 4.50 -19.34 -10.61
C ASP A 101 5.58 -18.24 -10.46
N CYS A 102 6.00 -17.94 -9.22
CA CYS A 102 7.09 -17.00 -8.95
C CYS A 102 8.43 -17.51 -9.48
N LEU A 103 8.77 -18.77 -9.17
CA LEU A 103 10.00 -19.40 -9.59
C LEU A 103 10.11 -19.42 -11.12
N GLU A 104 9.07 -19.91 -11.80
CA GLU A 104 9.00 -19.95 -13.26
C GLU A 104 9.12 -18.55 -13.90
N THR A 105 8.46 -17.55 -13.31
CA THR A 105 8.51 -16.17 -13.81
C THR A 105 9.90 -15.58 -13.71
N VAL A 106 10.58 -15.79 -12.58
CA VAL A 106 11.96 -15.28 -12.39
C VAL A 106 12.94 -16.01 -13.31
N LEU A 107 12.82 -17.34 -13.46
CA LEU A 107 13.66 -18.08 -14.39
C LEU A 107 13.43 -17.64 -15.85
N ALA A 108 12.18 -17.49 -16.27
CA ALA A 108 11.84 -16.98 -17.60
C ALA A 108 12.42 -15.57 -17.82
N TYR A 109 12.31 -14.70 -16.82
CA TYR A 109 12.92 -13.38 -16.84
C TYR A 109 14.44 -13.43 -17.05
N MET A 110 15.14 -14.28 -16.30
CA MET A 110 16.60 -14.45 -16.42
C MET A 110 16.99 -14.93 -17.81
N VAL A 111 16.28 -15.92 -18.35
CA VAL A 111 16.51 -16.45 -19.71
C VAL A 111 16.37 -15.34 -20.76
N VAL A 112 15.34 -14.51 -20.66
CA VAL A 112 15.10 -13.38 -21.58
C VAL A 112 16.15 -12.28 -21.40
N ALA A 113 16.52 -11.95 -20.17
CA ALA A 113 17.50 -10.92 -19.85
C ALA A 113 18.90 -11.26 -20.38
N VAL A 114 19.32 -12.53 -20.27
CA VAL A 114 20.63 -13.01 -20.76
C VAL A 114 20.66 -13.11 -22.28
N LYS A 115 19.63 -13.69 -22.91
CA LYS A 115 19.68 -14.01 -24.36
C LYS A 115 19.57 -12.80 -25.29
N HIS A 116 19.05 -11.66 -24.83
CA HIS A 116 18.64 -10.57 -25.71
C HIS A 116 19.14 -9.18 -25.25
N GLU A 117 20.40 -9.08 -24.82
CA GLU A 117 21.00 -7.92 -24.12
C GLU A 117 20.57 -6.51 -24.58
N SER A 118 20.36 -6.27 -25.88
CA SER A 118 19.96 -4.96 -26.42
C SER A 118 18.46 -4.78 -26.70
N THR A 119 17.69 -5.87 -26.85
CA THR A 119 16.28 -5.83 -27.31
C THR A 119 15.30 -6.52 -26.37
N TRP A 120 15.78 -7.16 -25.32
CA TRP A 120 14.98 -7.99 -24.41
C TRP A 120 13.79 -7.24 -23.81
N LYS A 121 13.92 -5.95 -23.48
CA LYS A 121 12.81 -5.13 -22.97
C LYS A 121 11.63 -5.08 -23.95
N THR A 122 11.92 -4.94 -25.24
CA THR A 122 10.89 -4.87 -26.28
C THR A 122 10.27 -6.24 -26.50
N ARG A 123 11.06 -7.31 -26.45
CA ARG A 123 10.56 -8.69 -26.58
C ARG A 123 9.71 -9.11 -25.40
N MET A 124 10.13 -8.80 -24.17
CA MET A 124 9.38 -9.09 -22.95
C MET A 124 7.97 -8.47 -22.99
N MET A 125 7.83 -7.28 -23.58
CA MET A 125 6.54 -6.60 -23.74
C MET A 125 5.68 -7.13 -24.90
N ARG A 126 6.27 -7.88 -25.85
CA ARG A 126 5.58 -8.35 -27.08
C ARG A 126 5.21 -9.81 -27.04
N GLU A 127 6.04 -10.63 -26.40
CA GLU A 127 5.99 -12.09 -26.48
C GLU A 127 5.22 -12.68 -25.29
N ASP A 128 4.61 -11.85 -24.43
CA ASP A 128 3.73 -12.22 -23.32
C ASP A 128 4.24 -13.40 -22.46
N TYR A 129 5.57 -13.48 -22.27
CA TYR A 129 6.23 -14.55 -21.51
C TYR A 129 5.63 -14.75 -20.12
N PHE A 130 5.26 -13.65 -19.47
CA PHE A 130 4.61 -13.62 -18.17
C PHE A 130 3.89 -12.28 -17.97
N PRO A 131 2.88 -12.23 -17.09
CA PRO A 131 2.25 -10.96 -16.71
C PRO A 131 3.23 -10.03 -16.00
N ILE A 132 3.27 -8.75 -16.41
CA ILE A 132 4.13 -7.72 -15.78
C ILE A 132 3.82 -7.57 -14.29
N SER A 133 2.53 -7.69 -13.92
CA SER A 133 2.06 -7.67 -12.54
C SER A 133 2.70 -8.78 -11.70
N ARG A 134 2.78 -10.00 -12.25
CA ARG A 134 3.42 -11.14 -11.59
C ARG A 134 4.93 -10.92 -11.40
N LEU A 135 5.62 -10.44 -12.44
CA LEU A 135 7.06 -10.14 -12.34
C LEU A 135 7.34 -9.07 -11.27
N TYR A 136 6.48 -8.04 -11.18
CA TYR A 136 6.55 -7.04 -10.12
C TYR A 136 6.44 -7.66 -8.74
N TYR A 137 5.46 -8.55 -8.52
CA TYR A 137 5.32 -9.22 -7.23
C TYR A 137 6.54 -10.08 -6.90
N CYS A 138 7.07 -10.85 -7.85
CA CYS A 138 8.31 -11.60 -7.65
C CYS A 138 9.46 -10.67 -7.21
N ALA A 139 9.62 -9.53 -7.88
CA ALA A 139 10.64 -8.55 -7.55
C ALA A 139 10.45 -7.95 -6.15
N PHE A 140 9.19 -7.65 -5.78
CA PHE A 140 8.82 -7.16 -4.46
C PHE A 140 9.15 -8.19 -3.35
N LEU A 141 8.83 -9.46 -3.59
CA LEU A 141 9.16 -10.57 -2.68
C LEU A 141 10.69 -10.72 -2.50
N LEU A 142 11.45 -10.58 -3.59
CA LEU A 142 12.92 -10.70 -3.58
C LEU A 142 13.64 -9.57 -2.84
N VAL A 143 13.06 -8.36 -2.80
CA VAL A 143 13.61 -7.24 -2.02
C VAL A 143 13.09 -7.20 -0.58
N HIS A 144 12.29 -8.20 -0.17
CA HIS A 144 11.71 -8.23 1.16
C HIS A 144 12.80 -8.38 2.23
N PRO A 145 12.76 -7.60 3.34
CA PRO A 145 13.80 -7.64 4.39
C PRO A 145 14.03 -9.01 5.04
N HIS A 146 13.09 -9.95 4.92
CA HIS A 146 13.25 -11.30 5.46
C HIS A 146 14.36 -12.10 4.80
N PHE A 147 14.77 -11.75 3.56
CA PHE A 147 15.97 -12.32 2.99
C PHE A 147 17.14 -11.38 3.16
N GLU A 148 18.02 -11.78 4.07
CA GLU A 148 19.38 -11.25 4.16
C GLU A 148 20.31 -11.92 3.12
N VAL A 149 19.77 -12.26 1.94
CA VAL A 149 20.54 -12.83 0.84
C VAL A 149 20.79 -11.72 -0.18
N PRO A 150 22.00 -11.13 -0.24
CA PRO A 150 22.29 -10.00 -1.12
C PRO A 150 21.96 -10.28 -2.59
N ALA A 151 22.14 -11.51 -3.05
CA ALA A 151 21.81 -11.92 -4.41
C ALA A 151 20.32 -11.73 -4.71
N PHE A 152 19.41 -12.11 -3.80
CA PHE A 152 17.96 -11.98 -4.01
C PHE A 152 17.56 -10.52 -4.12
N TRP A 153 18.05 -9.70 -3.18
CA TRP A 153 17.82 -8.26 -3.20
C TRP A 153 18.31 -7.62 -4.50
N GLN A 154 19.52 -7.98 -4.96
CA GLN A 154 20.07 -7.46 -6.22
C GLN A 154 19.18 -7.80 -7.42
N MET A 155 18.67 -9.04 -7.49
CA MET A 155 17.78 -9.49 -8.56
C MET A 155 16.45 -8.73 -8.51
N GLY A 156 15.84 -8.63 -7.33
CA GLY A 156 14.60 -7.90 -7.12
C GLY A 156 14.73 -6.42 -7.50
N MET A 157 15.81 -5.76 -7.08
CA MET A 157 16.08 -4.37 -7.45
C MET A 157 16.35 -4.19 -8.95
N HIS A 158 17.02 -5.15 -9.58
CA HIS A 158 17.25 -5.14 -11.03
C HIS A 158 15.91 -5.24 -11.79
N ILE A 159 15.04 -6.16 -11.39
CA ILE A 159 13.69 -6.30 -11.97
C ILE A 159 12.87 -5.01 -11.75
N LEU A 160 12.81 -4.48 -10.52
CA LEU A 160 12.08 -3.25 -10.22
C LEU A 160 12.59 -2.05 -11.03
N HIS A 161 13.91 -1.94 -11.19
CA HIS A 161 14.51 -0.89 -12.00
C HIS A 161 14.09 -1.02 -13.46
N MET A 162 14.15 -2.23 -14.02
CA MET A 162 13.68 -2.46 -15.38
C MET A 162 12.20 -2.13 -15.54
N LEU A 163 11.33 -2.60 -14.64
CA LEU A 163 9.90 -2.30 -14.69
C LEU A 163 9.64 -0.79 -14.64
N SER A 164 10.44 -0.06 -13.86
CA SER A 164 10.41 1.40 -13.82
C SER A 164 10.80 2.03 -15.17
N THR A 165 11.77 1.43 -15.89
CA THR A 165 12.11 1.88 -17.26
C THR A 165 11.01 1.65 -18.28
N LEU A 166 10.09 0.72 -18.02
CA LEU A 166 8.88 0.50 -18.80
C LEU A 166 7.72 1.41 -18.35
N ASN A 167 7.99 2.36 -17.46
CA ASN A 167 7.01 3.23 -16.82
C ASN A 167 5.91 2.46 -16.06
N TYR A 168 6.22 1.28 -15.52
CA TYR A 168 5.28 0.50 -14.71
C TYR A 168 5.11 1.17 -13.33
N PRO A 169 3.94 1.78 -13.02
CA PRO A 169 3.81 2.65 -11.84
C PRO A 169 4.06 1.96 -10.50
N PRO A 170 3.59 0.72 -10.24
CA PRO A 170 3.88 0.04 -8.98
C PRO A 170 5.38 -0.12 -8.69
N ALA A 171 6.19 -0.40 -9.71
CA ALA A 171 7.64 -0.51 -9.57
C ALA A 171 8.29 0.85 -9.26
N ILE A 172 7.90 1.92 -9.97
CA ILE A 172 8.39 3.28 -9.71
C ILE A 172 8.11 3.68 -8.26
N LEU A 173 6.88 3.46 -7.78
CA LEU A 173 6.49 3.79 -6.41
C LEU A 173 7.23 2.95 -5.38
N THR A 174 7.39 1.65 -5.63
CA THR A 174 8.13 0.75 -4.73
C THR A 174 9.59 1.20 -4.59
N MET A 175 10.25 1.48 -5.72
CA MET A 175 11.62 1.98 -5.70
C MET A 175 11.75 3.36 -5.06
N TYR A 176 10.82 4.27 -5.34
CA TYR A 176 10.82 5.60 -4.73
C TYR A 176 10.72 5.50 -3.21
N ARG A 177 9.78 4.69 -2.70
CA ARG A 177 9.62 4.42 -1.27
C ARG A 177 10.85 3.77 -0.66
N TYR A 178 11.42 2.79 -1.34
CA TYR A 178 12.64 2.13 -0.91
C TYR A 178 13.78 3.14 -0.74
N PHE A 179 14.02 3.98 -1.73
CA PHE A 179 15.07 5.01 -1.67
C PHE A 179 14.79 6.11 -0.64
N GLU A 180 13.53 6.49 -0.48
CA GLU A 180 13.09 7.43 0.55
C GLU A 180 13.38 6.90 1.97
N ALA A 181 13.07 5.63 2.23
CA ALA A 181 13.28 5.00 3.54
C ALA A 181 14.75 4.69 3.83
N ILE A 182 15.50 4.18 2.84
CA ILE A 182 16.85 3.61 3.04
C ILE A 182 17.94 4.54 2.50
N ALA A 183 17.73 5.18 1.34
CA ALA A 183 18.80 5.85 0.60
C ALA A 183 18.94 7.36 0.86
N ARG A 184 17.95 8.04 1.46
CA ARG A 184 18.16 9.40 2.01
C ARG A 184 19.35 9.49 2.97
N ARG A 185 19.75 8.36 3.57
CA ARG A 185 20.93 8.25 4.44
C ARG A 185 22.25 7.95 3.72
N ARG A 186 22.24 7.45 2.48
CA ARG A 186 23.46 6.92 1.82
C ARG A 186 24.00 7.78 0.68
N ASP A 187 23.17 8.20 -0.28
CA ASP A 187 23.63 9.08 -1.37
C ASP A 187 22.48 9.71 -2.18
N PRO A 188 22.07 10.96 -1.90
CA PRO A 188 21.07 11.67 -2.72
C PRO A 188 21.55 11.94 -4.16
N LYS A 189 22.84 11.71 -4.46
CA LYS A 189 23.42 11.90 -5.79
C LYS A 189 23.38 10.65 -6.67
N SER A 190 22.86 9.52 -6.17
CA SER A 190 22.67 8.30 -6.96
C SER A 190 21.87 8.58 -8.23
N GLU A 191 22.44 8.22 -9.38
CA GLU A 191 21.82 8.37 -10.70
C GLU A 191 20.48 7.63 -10.77
N THR A 192 20.43 6.42 -10.22
CA THR A 192 19.21 5.60 -10.15
C THR A 192 18.12 6.28 -9.31
N TYR A 193 18.50 6.90 -8.18
CA TYR A 193 17.52 7.60 -7.34
C TYR A 193 16.94 8.81 -8.08
N ARG A 194 17.78 9.66 -8.68
CA ARG A 194 17.31 10.82 -9.46
C ARG A 194 16.39 10.38 -10.60
N TYR A 195 16.76 9.32 -11.30
CA TYR A 195 15.92 8.74 -12.36
C TYR A 195 14.54 8.34 -11.83
N ILE A 196 14.48 7.59 -10.73
CA ILE A 196 13.21 7.17 -10.12
C ILE A 196 12.42 8.37 -9.58
N GLN A 197 13.08 9.37 -9.02
CA GLN A 197 12.46 10.61 -8.58
C GLN A 197 11.82 11.37 -9.74
N THR A 198 12.52 11.48 -10.88
CA THR A 198 11.95 12.06 -12.12
C THR A 198 10.72 11.27 -12.58
N LYS A 199 10.79 9.93 -12.59
CA LYS A 199 9.64 9.07 -12.93
C LYS A 199 8.47 9.22 -11.98
N TYR A 200 8.73 9.34 -10.68
CA TYR A 200 7.70 9.63 -9.70
C TYR A 200 7.05 11.00 -9.94
N GLN A 201 7.83 12.03 -10.25
CA GLN A 201 7.29 13.35 -10.60
C GLN A 201 6.44 13.31 -11.88
N GLU A 202 6.84 12.52 -12.89
CA GLU A 202 6.01 12.29 -14.07
C GLU A 202 4.65 11.64 -13.71
N LEU A 203 4.62 10.71 -12.75
CA LEU A 203 3.37 10.12 -12.25
C LEU A 203 2.50 11.16 -11.53
N LEU A 204 3.10 12.02 -10.71
CA LEU A 204 2.38 13.11 -10.04
C LEU A 204 1.77 14.10 -11.04
N ASN A 205 2.51 14.46 -12.09
CA ASN A 205 2.02 15.36 -13.14
C ASN A 205 0.85 14.75 -13.93
N LYS A 206 0.78 13.42 -14.00
CA LYS A 206 -0.33 12.67 -14.61
C LYS A 206 -1.49 12.41 -13.65
N ASN A 207 -1.43 12.94 -12.43
CA ASN A 207 -2.36 12.64 -11.33
C ASN A 207 -2.51 11.12 -11.11
N ASP A 208 -1.42 10.35 -11.15
CA ASP A 208 -1.51 8.92 -10.84
C ASP A 208 -2.04 8.72 -9.40
N ALA A 209 -3.10 7.92 -9.23
CA ALA A 209 -3.82 7.83 -7.96
C ALA A 209 -2.93 7.33 -6.82
N ASN A 210 -2.08 6.33 -7.10
CA ASN A 210 -1.17 5.78 -6.10
C ASN A 210 -0.05 6.78 -5.77
N ALA A 211 0.51 7.45 -6.78
CA ALA A 211 1.56 8.44 -6.58
C ALA A 211 1.06 9.65 -5.76
N CYS A 212 -0.11 10.19 -6.11
CA CYS A 212 -0.71 11.30 -5.38
C CYS A 212 -1.09 10.90 -3.95
N THR A 213 -1.59 9.68 -3.73
CA THR A 213 -1.85 9.17 -2.37
C THR A 213 -0.57 9.09 -1.55
N TRP A 214 0.54 8.60 -2.13
CA TRP A 214 1.83 8.56 -1.46
C TRP A 214 2.38 9.97 -1.17
N LYS A 215 2.26 10.91 -2.11
CA LYS A 215 2.70 12.29 -1.90
C LYS A 215 1.95 12.98 -0.75
N ALA A 216 0.67 12.68 -0.59
CA ALA A 216 -0.11 13.17 0.54
C ALA A 216 0.38 12.60 1.89
N VAL A 217 0.86 11.36 1.92
CA VAL A 217 1.49 10.77 3.11
C VAL A 217 2.84 11.43 3.42
N GLU A 218 3.65 11.69 2.39
CA GLU A 218 4.95 12.35 2.51
C GLU A 218 4.82 13.79 3.04
N LEU A 219 3.83 14.53 2.55
CA LEU A 219 3.54 15.91 2.93
C LEU A 219 2.57 16.03 4.11
N TRP A 220 2.34 14.94 4.84
CA TRP A 220 1.41 14.94 5.95
C TRP A 220 1.91 15.81 7.10
N ASP A 221 1.25 16.95 7.31
CA ASP A 221 1.47 17.86 8.43
C ASP A 221 0.11 18.16 9.10
N PRO A 222 -0.09 17.78 10.37
CA PRO A 222 -1.31 18.10 11.11
C PRO A 222 -1.63 19.59 11.20
N LYS A 223 -0.62 20.47 11.07
CA LYS A 223 -0.83 21.93 11.08
C LYS A 223 -1.27 22.48 9.73
N LYS A 224 -1.08 21.72 8.65
CA LYS A 224 -1.37 22.09 7.26
C LYS A 224 -2.02 20.94 6.49
N PRO A 225 -3.15 20.38 6.98
CA PRO A 225 -3.80 19.22 6.36
C PRO A 225 -4.26 19.48 4.92
N GLU A 226 -4.48 20.74 4.54
CA GLU A 226 -4.91 21.17 3.21
C GLU A 226 -3.93 20.79 2.10
N ILE A 227 -2.62 20.75 2.39
CA ILE A 227 -1.59 20.38 1.42
C ILE A 227 -1.73 18.90 1.06
N ALA A 228 -1.89 18.03 2.05
CA ALA A 228 -2.13 16.61 1.84
C ALA A 228 -3.47 16.39 1.12
N LEU A 229 -4.52 17.11 1.52
CA LEU A 229 -5.85 17.02 0.93
C LEU A 229 -5.86 17.38 -0.56
N MET A 230 -5.09 18.39 -0.98
CA MET A 230 -4.91 18.74 -2.39
C MET A 230 -4.42 17.53 -3.22
N TYR A 231 -3.41 16.80 -2.73
CA TYR A 231 -2.91 15.61 -3.42
C TYR A 231 -3.90 14.43 -3.37
N LEU A 232 -4.62 14.25 -2.27
CA LEU A 232 -5.69 13.25 -2.19
C LEU A 232 -6.79 13.54 -3.23
N ASN A 233 -7.20 14.79 -3.39
CA ASN A 233 -8.18 15.16 -4.41
C ASN A 233 -7.67 14.85 -5.83
N LYS A 234 -6.40 15.17 -6.12
CA LYS A 234 -5.75 14.76 -7.39
C LYS A 234 -5.74 13.24 -7.57
N ALA A 235 -5.53 12.47 -6.51
CA ALA A 235 -5.56 11.01 -6.58
C ALA A 235 -6.95 10.48 -7.02
N MET A 236 -8.02 11.02 -6.44
CA MET A 236 -9.39 10.66 -6.79
C MET A 236 -9.74 11.07 -8.23
N GLU A 237 -9.30 12.24 -8.69
CA GLU A 237 -9.45 12.64 -10.10
C GLU A 237 -8.71 11.69 -11.04
N GLY A 238 -7.47 11.33 -10.68
CA GLY A 238 -6.64 10.37 -11.39
C GLY A 238 -7.31 9.01 -11.57
N TYR A 239 -7.90 8.50 -10.48
CA TYR A 239 -8.68 7.27 -10.51
C TYR A 239 -9.90 7.41 -11.42
N LYS A 240 -10.69 8.48 -11.28
CA LYS A 240 -11.90 8.71 -12.10
C LYS A 240 -11.59 8.80 -13.60
N ARG A 241 -10.46 9.37 -13.99
CA ARG A 241 -10.03 9.46 -15.40
C ARG A 241 -9.70 8.09 -15.99
N SER A 242 -9.13 7.18 -15.20
CA SER A 242 -8.61 5.90 -15.68
C SER A 242 -8.86 4.75 -14.69
N PRO A 243 -10.11 4.40 -14.35
CA PRO A 243 -10.40 3.42 -13.31
C PRO A 243 -9.82 2.03 -13.64
N GLY A 244 -9.86 1.64 -14.93
CA GLY A 244 -9.32 0.36 -15.40
C GLY A 244 -7.81 0.22 -15.22
N ARG A 245 -7.05 1.33 -15.16
CA ARG A 245 -5.59 1.31 -14.95
C ARG A 245 -5.20 0.84 -13.55
N TYR A 246 -6.10 1.04 -12.59
CA TYR A 246 -5.89 0.68 -11.19
C TYR A 246 -6.70 -0.53 -10.79
N LYS A 247 -7.37 -1.18 -11.74
CA LYS A 247 -8.04 -2.45 -11.49
C LYS A 247 -6.98 -3.35 -10.87
N VAL A 248 -7.13 -3.56 -9.57
CA VAL A 248 -6.35 -4.55 -8.84
C VAL A 248 -6.76 -5.83 -9.53
N GLU A 249 -5.91 -6.35 -10.43
CA GLU A 249 -6.17 -7.64 -11.04
C GLU A 249 -6.37 -8.58 -9.86
N PRO A 250 -7.56 -9.17 -9.67
CA PRO A 250 -7.64 -10.33 -8.83
C PRO A 250 -6.69 -11.29 -9.53
N LEU A 251 -5.53 -11.56 -8.94
CA LEU A 251 -4.68 -12.66 -9.39
C LEU A 251 -5.64 -13.87 -9.40
N VAL A 252 -6.07 -14.27 -10.59
CA VAL A 252 -7.04 -15.31 -10.96
C VAL A 252 -8.25 -15.57 -10.05
N SER A 253 -9.44 -15.23 -10.57
CA SER A 253 -10.74 -15.77 -10.14
C SER A 253 -10.89 -17.23 -10.59
N HIS A 254 -10.37 -18.18 -9.82
CA HIS A 254 -11.04 -19.49 -9.79
C HIS A 254 -12.15 -19.38 -8.75
N ALA A 255 -13.36 -19.18 -9.27
CA ALA A 255 -14.59 -19.24 -8.51
C ALA A 255 -14.74 -20.65 -7.91
N LEU A 256 -14.22 -20.84 -6.70
CA LEU A 256 -14.81 -21.79 -5.78
C LEU A 256 -15.97 -21.05 -5.12
N GLU A 257 -17.15 -21.26 -5.70
CA GLU A 257 -18.43 -20.85 -5.15
C GLU A 257 -18.51 -21.27 -3.66
N GLY A 258 -18.62 -20.30 -2.75
CA GLY A 258 -19.00 -20.56 -1.35
C GLY A 258 -17.92 -20.43 -0.29
N GLY A 259 -16.66 -20.14 -0.63
CA GLY A 259 -15.63 -19.82 0.38
C GLY A 259 -15.88 -18.44 0.99
N LYS A 260 -16.06 -18.35 2.33
CA LYS A 260 -15.95 -17.08 3.06
C LYS A 260 -14.63 -16.45 2.62
N SER A 261 -14.67 -15.27 2.00
CA SER A 261 -13.48 -14.52 1.58
C SER A 261 -12.59 -14.33 2.80
N GLU A 262 -11.62 -15.21 2.98
CA GLU A 262 -10.56 -15.02 3.97
C GLU A 262 -9.88 -13.72 3.59
N ARG A 263 -9.97 -12.80 4.54
CA ARG A 263 -9.54 -11.40 4.56
C ARG A 263 -8.52 -11.11 3.47
N LEU A 264 -8.81 -10.12 2.63
CA LEU A 264 -7.92 -9.61 1.58
C LEU A 264 -7.05 -8.49 2.19
N PRO A 265 -5.85 -8.76 2.73
CA PRO A 265 -5.07 -7.80 3.50
C PRO A 265 -3.76 -7.45 2.75
N PHE A 266 -3.70 -7.78 1.46
CA PHE A 266 -2.45 -8.08 0.78
C PHE A 266 -1.49 -6.88 0.64
N LEU A 267 -1.96 -5.63 0.69
CA LEU A 267 -1.08 -4.45 0.64
C LEU A 267 -0.98 -3.68 1.95
N VAL A 268 -1.84 -4.00 2.93
CA VAL A 268 -1.84 -3.35 4.25
C VAL A 268 -1.11 -4.22 5.28
N LYS A 269 -1.36 -5.54 5.32
CA LYS A 269 -0.62 -6.47 6.20
C LYS A 269 0.86 -6.58 5.85
N THR A 270 1.22 -6.45 4.58
CA THR A 270 2.64 -6.43 4.16
C THR A 270 3.41 -5.23 4.71
N LEU A 271 2.72 -4.21 5.23
CA LEU A 271 3.32 -3.10 5.96
C LEU A 271 3.17 -3.23 7.49
N SER A 272 2.45 -4.24 7.99
CA SER A 272 2.36 -4.61 9.41
C SER A 272 2.96 -6.01 9.64
N PHE A 273 4.29 -6.03 9.68
CA PHE A 273 5.25 -7.14 9.90
C PHE A 273 4.98 -8.11 11.07
N PHE A 274 3.85 -8.01 11.79
CA PHE A 274 3.59 -8.72 13.05
C PHE A 274 2.25 -9.47 13.15
N SER A 275 1.49 -9.67 12.07
CA SER A 275 0.13 -10.26 12.20
C SER A 275 0.10 -11.73 12.63
N ASP A 276 1.11 -12.54 12.31
CA ASP A 276 0.99 -14.01 12.41
C ASP A 276 1.31 -14.55 13.81
N LEU A 277 2.13 -13.85 14.61
CA LEU A 277 2.28 -14.16 16.05
C LEU A 277 1.03 -13.73 16.86
N LYS A 278 0.21 -12.83 16.30
CA LYS A 278 -0.94 -12.20 16.99
C LYS A 278 -2.18 -13.09 17.00
N GLU A 279 -2.42 -13.94 16.00
CA GLU A 279 -3.63 -14.78 15.96
C GLU A 279 -3.67 -15.83 17.10
N THR A 280 -2.52 -16.39 17.50
CA THR A 280 -2.43 -17.32 18.63
C THR A 280 -2.64 -16.62 19.98
N MET A 281 -2.18 -15.38 20.14
CA MET A 281 -2.41 -14.60 21.36
C MET A 281 -3.82 -14.01 21.43
N LEU A 282 -4.41 -13.62 20.30
CA LEU A 282 -5.81 -13.16 20.23
C LEU A 282 -6.81 -14.26 20.58
N GLY A 283 -6.47 -15.54 20.31
CA GLY A 283 -7.22 -16.69 20.82
C GLY A 283 -7.25 -16.77 22.36
N LEU A 284 -6.27 -16.18 23.06
CA LEU A 284 -6.22 -16.10 24.53
C LEU A 284 -6.94 -14.86 25.08
N VAL A 285 -6.87 -13.71 24.39
CA VAL A 285 -7.53 -12.45 24.80
C VAL A 285 -9.05 -12.52 24.63
N VAL A 286 -9.56 -13.31 23.68
CA VAL A 286 -11.01 -13.56 23.52
C VAL A 286 -11.45 -14.70 24.45
N ARG A 287 -11.21 -14.57 25.76
CA ARG A 287 -12.00 -15.36 26.71
C ARG A 287 -13.46 -15.00 26.49
N LYS A 288 -14.31 -16.03 26.31
CA LYS A 288 -15.77 -15.85 26.15
C LYS A 288 -16.24 -14.89 27.23
N GLU A 289 -16.76 -13.73 26.81
CA GLU A 289 -17.54 -12.83 27.65
C GLU A 289 -18.74 -13.64 28.20
N THR A 290 -18.55 -14.29 29.34
CA THR A 290 -19.56 -15.20 29.91
C THR A 290 -20.61 -14.46 30.71
N SER A 291 -20.36 -13.21 31.10
CA SER A 291 -21.34 -12.42 31.84
C SER A 291 -22.54 -12.08 30.94
N ALA A 292 -23.74 -12.12 31.52
CA ALA A 292 -24.96 -11.75 30.83
C ALA A 292 -24.90 -10.31 30.30
N TYR A 293 -24.25 -9.41 31.04
CA TYR A 293 -24.02 -8.02 30.64
C TYR A 293 -23.14 -7.92 29.39
N ALA A 294 -22.00 -8.60 29.35
CA ALA A 294 -21.10 -8.55 28.21
C ALA A 294 -21.73 -9.19 26.96
N ARG A 295 -22.49 -10.29 27.12
CA ARG A 295 -23.28 -10.89 26.03
C ARG A 295 -24.36 -9.93 25.50
N PHE A 296 -25.14 -9.33 26.40
CA PHE A 296 -26.16 -8.35 26.03
C PHE A 296 -25.55 -7.13 25.32
N ARG A 297 -24.45 -6.60 25.85
CA ARG A 297 -23.69 -5.49 25.25
C ARG A 297 -23.19 -5.85 23.86
N ARG A 298 -22.63 -7.04 23.68
CA ARG A 298 -22.19 -7.55 22.38
C ARG A 298 -23.36 -7.70 21.40
N GLU A 299 -24.45 -8.35 21.80
CA GLU A 299 -25.64 -8.51 20.96
C GLU A 299 -26.25 -7.17 20.56
N ARG A 300 -26.27 -6.21 21.49
CA ARG A 300 -26.70 -4.84 21.24
C ARG A 300 -25.79 -4.15 20.23
N LEU A 301 -24.46 -4.18 20.43
CA LEU A 301 -23.51 -3.58 19.50
C LEU A 301 -23.52 -4.27 18.12
N GLU A 302 -23.67 -5.59 18.06
CA GLU A 302 -23.81 -6.33 16.80
C GLU A 302 -25.08 -5.92 16.04
N LYS A 303 -26.19 -5.69 16.73
CA LYS A 303 -27.44 -5.17 16.14
C LYS A 303 -27.29 -3.71 15.69
N LEU A 304 -26.72 -2.86 16.55
CA LEU A 304 -26.60 -1.42 16.34
C LEU A 304 -25.64 -1.07 15.21
N LEU A 305 -24.46 -1.66 15.25
CA LEU A 305 -23.40 -1.27 14.36
C LEU A 305 -23.56 -1.87 12.97
N ARG A 306 -24.54 -2.79 12.79
CA ARG A 306 -24.62 -3.71 11.64
C ARG A 306 -23.20 -3.97 11.15
N LEU A 307 -22.35 -4.48 12.05
CA LEU A 307 -20.99 -4.94 11.72
C LEU A 307 -21.20 -6.16 10.83
N ASP A 308 -21.73 -5.86 9.65
CA ASP A 308 -22.35 -6.78 8.75
C ASP A 308 -21.21 -7.69 8.33
N LYS A 309 -21.49 -8.97 8.33
CA LYS A 309 -20.57 -10.05 7.92
C LYS A 309 -20.19 -9.94 6.43
N ARG A 310 -20.38 -8.77 5.81
CA ARG A 310 -19.98 -8.50 4.44
C ARG A 310 -18.46 -8.59 4.41
N PRO A 311 -17.91 -9.47 3.57
CA PRO A 311 -16.47 -9.50 3.37
C PRO A 311 -16.02 -8.12 2.91
N ALA A 312 -14.82 -7.72 3.33
CA ALA A 312 -14.19 -6.49 2.86
C ALA A 312 -14.22 -6.48 1.33
N ARG A 313 -14.68 -5.37 0.73
CA ARG A 313 -14.66 -5.24 -0.72
C ARG A 313 -13.24 -5.05 -1.20
N VAL A 314 -12.98 -5.46 -2.44
CA VAL A 314 -11.71 -5.15 -3.10
C VAL A 314 -11.58 -3.63 -3.23
N PRO A 315 -10.41 -3.05 -2.88
CA PRO A 315 -10.19 -1.63 -3.04
C PRO A 315 -10.20 -1.24 -4.53
N LEU A 316 -10.71 -0.05 -4.83
CA LEU A 316 -10.83 0.49 -6.19
C LEU A 316 -9.47 0.70 -6.85
N TRP A 317 -8.45 0.98 -6.04
CA TRP A 317 -7.04 0.98 -6.41
C TRP A 317 -6.20 0.52 -5.22
N THR A 318 -4.98 0.08 -5.50
CA THR A 318 -4.00 -0.45 -4.54
C THR A 318 -3.90 0.34 -3.21
N TRP A 319 -4.04 1.66 -3.26
CA TRP A 319 -3.86 2.56 -2.11
C TRP A 319 -5.15 3.22 -1.61
N GLU A 320 -6.34 2.73 -2.00
CA GLU A 320 -7.61 3.34 -1.60
C GLU A 320 -7.75 3.39 -0.06
N GLY A 321 -7.40 2.32 0.64
CA GLY A 321 -7.46 2.28 2.11
C GLY A 321 -6.69 3.43 2.77
N MET A 322 -5.42 3.59 2.39
CA MET A 322 -4.57 4.69 2.87
C MET A 322 -5.14 6.06 2.49
N TYR A 323 -5.64 6.21 1.27
CA TYR A 323 -6.30 7.43 0.81
C TYR A 323 -7.47 7.82 1.72
N ARG A 324 -8.38 6.87 2.01
CA ARG A 324 -9.57 7.09 2.85
C ARG A 324 -9.19 7.50 4.26
N VAL A 325 -8.22 6.81 4.86
CA VAL A 325 -7.70 7.15 6.20
C VAL A 325 -7.15 8.57 6.24
N ARG A 326 -6.23 8.90 5.32
CA ARG A 326 -5.58 10.22 5.30
C ARG A 326 -6.56 11.35 5.01
N LYS A 327 -7.50 11.12 4.10
CA LYS A 327 -8.55 12.09 3.81
C LYS A 327 -9.46 12.31 5.01
N GLY A 328 -9.91 11.24 5.65
CA GLY A 328 -10.72 11.32 6.86
C GLY A 328 -10.02 12.09 7.99
N MET A 329 -8.74 11.80 8.22
CA MET A 329 -7.94 12.54 9.21
C MET A 329 -7.79 14.02 8.85
N ALA A 330 -7.54 14.36 7.57
CA ALA A 330 -7.38 15.76 7.15
C ALA A 330 -8.68 16.55 7.33
N LEU A 331 -9.82 15.96 6.93
CA LEU A 331 -11.14 16.54 7.11
C LEU A 331 -11.45 16.74 8.60
N SER A 332 -11.09 15.77 9.46
CA SER A 332 -11.28 15.90 10.90
C SER A 332 -10.47 17.07 11.48
N MET A 333 -9.21 17.25 11.07
CA MET A 333 -8.37 18.37 11.49
C MET A 333 -8.90 19.73 11.00
N MET A 334 -9.63 19.74 9.89
CA MET A 334 -10.30 20.93 9.36
C MET A 334 -11.68 21.19 9.99
N GLY A 335 -12.11 20.37 10.95
CA GLY A 335 -13.43 20.48 11.59
C GLY A 335 -14.59 19.89 10.77
N GLU A 336 -14.32 19.29 9.61
CA GLU A 336 -15.33 18.65 8.76
C GLU A 336 -15.67 17.23 9.24
N ILE A 337 -16.19 17.10 10.46
CA ILE A 337 -16.29 15.80 11.15
C ILE A 337 -17.21 14.80 10.44
N SER A 338 -18.37 15.24 9.94
CA SER A 338 -19.29 14.34 9.21
C SER A 338 -18.64 13.74 7.96
N ALA A 339 -17.91 14.56 7.19
CA ALA A 339 -17.16 14.10 6.02
C ALA A 339 -16.00 13.18 6.42
N ALA A 340 -15.31 13.49 7.53
CA ALA A 340 -14.24 12.67 8.08
C ALA A 340 -14.74 11.26 8.46
N VAL A 341 -15.83 11.17 9.22
CA VAL A 341 -16.46 9.90 9.61
C VAL A 341 -16.82 9.08 8.38
N LYS A 342 -17.42 9.69 7.36
CA LYS A 342 -17.77 8.98 6.11
C LYS A 342 -16.56 8.34 5.45
N GLU A 343 -15.45 9.06 5.31
CA GLU A 343 -14.23 8.53 4.69
C GLU A 343 -13.58 7.43 5.56
N LEU A 344 -13.51 7.63 6.88
CA LEU A 344 -12.94 6.66 7.82
C LEU A 344 -13.76 5.37 7.89
N ARG A 345 -15.08 5.45 7.74
CA ARG A 345 -15.95 4.27 7.67
C ARG A 345 -15.79 3.48 6.38
N ILE A 346 -15.54 4.13 5.24
CA ILE A 346 -15.18 3.38 4.03
C ILE A 346 -13.88 2.60 4.28
N ALA A 347 -12.88 3.22 4.93
CA ALA A 347 -11.65 2.52 5.29
C ALA A 347 -11.89 1.35 6.27
N ALA A 348 -12.69 1.57 7.32
CA ALA A 348 -12.89 0.61 8.40
C ALA A 348 -13.92 -0.48 8.07
N ASP A 349 -15.08 -0.11 7.56
CA ASP A 349 -16.22 -1.00 7.34
C ASP A 349 -16.17 -1.68 5.97
N GLU A 350 -15.84 -0.95 4.91
CA GLU A 350 -15.85 -1.51 3.56
C GLU A 350 -14.52 -2.16 3.18
N LEU A 351 -13.40 -1.56 3.59
CA LEU A 351 -12.05 -2.01 3.21
C LEU A 351 -11.33 -2.78 4.33
N ASP A 352 -11.90 -2.83 5.54
CA ASP A 352 -11.33 -3.46 6.73
C ASP A 352 -9.87 -3.09 7.02
N VAL A 353 -9.54 -1.80 6.84
CA VAL A 353 -8.21 -1.25 7.08
C VAL A 353 -8.03 -0.95 8.55
N GLU A 354 -7.04 -1.57 9.18
CA GLU A 354 -6.69 -1.40 10.60
C GLU A 354 -6.52 0.07 11.02
N GLN A 355 -5.81 0.88 10.22
CA GLN A 355 -5.64 2.31 10.51
C GLN A 355 -6.96 3.09 10.36
N GLY A 356 -7.89 2.60 9.54
CA GLY A 356 -9.24 3.15 9.43
C GLY A 356 -10.04 2.92 10.70
N HIS A 357 -10.01 1.70 11.25
CA HIS A 357 -10.62 1.40 12.54
C HIS A 357 -10.00 2.25 13.66
N TYR A 358 -8.67 2.35 13.72
CA TYR A 358 -7.98 3.16 14.73
C TYR A 358 -8.36 4.64 14.65
N ALA A 359 -8.27 5.25 13.47
CA ALA A 359 -8.57 6.66 13.29
C ALA A 359 -10.04 6.97 13.62
N LEU A 360 -10.97 6.10 13.23
CA LEU A 360 -12.39 6.24 13.56
C LEU A 360 -12.62 6.13 15.08
N ALA A 361 -11.96 5.18 15.75
CA ALA A 361 -12.05 5.03 17.20
C ALA A 361 -11.56 6.26 17.96
N VAL A 362 -10.43 6.83 17.53
CA VAL A 362 -9.89 8.07 18.13
C VAL A 362 -10.87 9.23 17.95
N LEU A 363 -11.43 9.37 16.74
CA LEU A 363 -12.42 10.41 16.47
C LEU A 363 -13.66 10.25 17.35
N MET A 364 -14.19 9.03 17.48
CA MET A 364 -15.33 8.74 18.35
C MET A 364 -15.06 9.06 19.82
N GLN A 365 -13.86 8.74 20.34
CA GLN A 365 -13.49 9.10 21.72
C GLN A 365 -13.44 10.61 21.92
N MET A 366 -12.79 11.33 21.00
CA MET A 366 -12.70 12.79 21.07
C MET A 366 -14.09 13.44 21.08
N GLU A 367 -15.01 12.93 20.27
CA GLU A 367 -16.38 13.45 20.24
C GLU A 367 -17.18 13.07 21.49
N ALA A 368 -16.99 11.86 22.03
CA ALA A 368 -17.60 11.47 23.31
C ALA A 368 -17.09 12.33 24.48
N GLU A 369 -15.81 12.71 24.48
CA GLU A 369 -15.21 13.62 25.47
C GLU A 369 -15.82 15.02 25.39
N LYS A 370 -15.95 15.59 24.18
CA LYS A 370 -16.62 16.88 23.98
C LYS A 370 -18.08 16.86 24.43
N MET A 371 -18.82 15.81 24.08
CA MET A 371 -20.21 15.65 24.52
C MET A 371 -20.31 15.54 26.05
N ASN A 372 -19.37 14.85 26.70
CA ASN A 372 -19.31 14.80 28.16
C ASN A 372 -19.01 16.17 28.80
N GLU A 373 -18.11 16.95 28.20
CA GLU A 373 -17.84 18.32 28.66
C GLU A 373 -19.09 19.19 28.51
N PHE A 374 -19.79 19.10 27.39
CA PHE A 374 -21.05 19.79 27.15
C PHE A 374 -22.15 19.42 28.16
N ILE A 375 -22.29 18.13 28.50
CA ILE A 375 -23.22 17.67 29.55
C ILE A 375 -22.87 18.33 30.90
N LYS A 376 -21.59 18.46 31.22
CA LYS A 376 -21.12 19.04 32.50
C LYS A 376 -21.33 20.55 32.59
N THR A 377 -21.31 21.27 31.46
CA THR A 377 -21.47 22.72 31.42
C THR A 377 -22.91 23.19 31.25
N GLU A 378 -23.89 22.28 31.38
CA GLU A 378 -25.33 22.58 31.27
C GLU A 378 -25.76 23.29 29.96
N GLY A 379 -24.97 23.15 28.89
CA GLY A 379 -25.39 23.51 27.54
C GLY A 379 -25.33 24.99 27.18
N GLU A 380 -24.27 25.71 27.57
CA GLU A 380 -23.96 27.02 26.97
C GLU A 380 -23.69 26.87 25.45
N GLU A 381 -24.78 27.09 24.68
CA GLU A 381 -25.10 27.28 23.26
C GLU A 381 -24.13 26.95 22.09
N GLU A 382 -22.86 26.65 22.29
CA GLU A 382 -21.97 26.26 21.18
C GLU A 382 -21.76 24.74 21.11
N VAL A 383 -22.07 24.19 19.93
CA VAL A 383 -21.60 22.91 19.36
C VAL A 383 -22.53 21.69 19.50
N LEU A 384 -23.60 21.65 18.70
CA LEU A 384 -24.35 20.41 18.36
C LEU A 384 -24.34 20.06 16.85
N GLN A 385 -23.41 20.58 16.05
CA GLN A 385 -23.22 20.08 14.67
C GLN A 385 -22.80 18.59 14.62
N LEU A 386 -22.33 18.06 15.76
CA LEU A 386 -21.68 16.76 15.91
C LEU A 386 -22.60 15.67 16.45
N SER A 387 -23.54 16.03 17.33
CA SER A 387 -24.62 15.15 17.72
C SER A 387 -25.37 14.72 16.48
N ASP A 388 -25.67 15.65 15.56
CA ASP A 388 -26.40 15.34 14.34
C ASP A 388 -25.64 14.37 13.41
N ALA A 389 -24.31 14.47 13.31
CA ALA A 389 -23.55 13.57 12.44
C ALA A 389 -23.57 12.11 12.93
N PHE A 390 -23.51 11.89 14.25
CA PHE A 390 -23.57 10.55 14.85
C PHE A 390 -25.00 10.09 15.11
N ILE A 391 -25.89 10.96 15.56
CA ILE A 391 -27.32 10.69 15.79
C ILE A 391 -28.02 10.41 14.46
N ASN A 392 -27.79 11.17 13.38
CA ASN A 392 -28.35 10.83 12.06
C ASN A 392 -27.91 9.47 11.54
N PHE A 393 -26.77 8.96 12.02
CA PHE A 393 -26.35 7.61 11.70
C PHE A 393 -27.10 6.55 12.53
N TYR A 394 -27.33 6.80 13.82
CA TYR A 394 -28.14 5.94 14.69
C TYR A 394 -29.66 6.07 14.48
N ASN A 395 -30.13 7.12 13.79
CA ASN A 395 -31.54 7.45 13.54
C ASN A 395 -32.32 6.39 12.74
N GLY A 396 -31.67 5.34 12.24
CA GLY A 396 -32.34 4.16 11.66
C GLY A 396 -32.68 3.06 12.67
N ALA A 397 -32.27 3.21 13.93
CA ALA A 397 -32.62 2.31 15.02
C ALA A 397 -33.52 3.08 16.00
N ASP A 398 -34.58 2.44 16.49
CA ASP A 398 -35.52 2.94 17.51
C ASP A 398 -34.81 3.23 18.86
N ILE A 399 -33.83 4.14 18.88
CA ILE A 399 -33.03 4.52 20.05
C ILE A 399 -33.37 5.94 20.48
N MET A 400 -34.48 6.50 19.98
CA MET A 400 -34.92 7.88 20.25
C MET A 400 -35.21 8.19 21.73
N GLU A 401 -35.06 7.24 22.65
CA GLU A 401 -35.20 7.47 24.09
C GLU A 401 -33.86 7.59 24.85
N GLU A 402 -32.70 7.41 24.23
CA GLU A 402 -31.43 7.56 24.95
C GLU A 402 -30.98 9.03 25.00
N THR A 403 -30.88 9.54 26.23
CA THR A 403 -30.30 10.84 26.59
C THR A 403 -28.90 11.03 25.99
N LEU A 404 -28.39 12.27 25.96
CA LEU A 404 -27.02 12.59 25.49
C LEU A 404 -25.95 11.70 26.17
N ALA A 405 -26.16 11.31 27.43
CA ALA A 405 -25.32 10.35 28.15
C ALA A 405 -25.32 8.95 27.53
N GLY A 406 -26.46 8.49 27.00
CA GLY A 406 -26.57 7.25 26.24
C GLY A 406 -25.78 7.30 24.92
N ALA A 407 -25.84 8.42 24.20
CA ALA A 407 -25.05 8.62 22.98
C ALA A 407 -23.54 8.59 23.24
N VAL A 408 -23.07 9.27 24.30
CA VAL A 408 -21.68 9.21 24.76
C VAL A 408 -21.26 7.77 25.06
N ARG A 409 -22.10 7.02 25.78
CA ARG A 409 -21.83 5.62 26.09
C ARG A 409 -21.67 4.81 24.81
N LEU A 410 -22.61 4.90 23.88
CA LEU A 410 -22.55 4.18 22.60
C LEU A 410 -21.28 4.51 21.80
N LEU A 411 -20.88 5.79 21.74
CA LEU A 411 -19.63 6.19 21.06
C LEU A 411 -18.40 5.54 21.69
N ASN A 412 -18.31 5.53 23.02
CA ASN A 412 -17.20 4.89 23.72
C ASN A 412 -17.18 3.36 23.51
N GLU A 413 -18.35 2.73 23.47
CA GLU A 413 -18.47 1.29 23.22
C GLU A 413 -18.07 0.93 21.79
N GLU A 414 -18.52 1.70 20.80
CA GLU A 414 -18.10 1.51 19.41
C GLU A 414 -16.59 1.76 19.27
N ALA A 415 -16.07 2.84 19.85
CA ALA A 415 -14.63 3.14 19.81
C ALA A 415 -13.79 1.99 20.37
N GLU A 416 -14.19 1.38 21.48
CA GLU A 416 -13.51 0.21 22.04
C GLU A 416 -13.50 -0.97 21.05
N LEU A 417 -14.63 -1.29 20.40
CA LEU A 417 -14.69 -2.35 19.39
C LEU A 417 -13.77 -2.06 18.20
N ARG A 418 -13.70 -0.80 17.78
CA ARG A 418 -12.81 -0.35 16.70
C ARG A 418 -11.35 -0.47 17.09
N PHE A 419 -10.97 -0.08 18.32
CA PHE A 419 -9.62 -0.33 18.82
C PHE A 419 -9.28 -1.81 18.85
N LYS A 420 -10.22 -2.68 19.28
CA LYS A 420 -10.01 -4.14 19.25
C LYS A 420 -9.71 -4.63 17.84
N ARG A 421 -10.48 -4.20 16.83
CA ARG A 421 -10.23 -4.54 15.41
C ARG A 421 -8.89 -4.01 14.90
N ALA A 422 -8.55 -2.76 15.21
CA ALA A 422 -7.27 -2.18 14.82
C ALA A 422 -6.09 -2.92 15.45
N ALA A 423 -6.18 -3.24 16.75
CA ALA A 423 -5.15 -4.00 17.47
C ALA A 423 -5.02 -5.43 16.94
N GLN A 424 -6.14 -6.05 16.54
CA GLN A 424 -6.18 -7.35 15.85
C GLN A 424 -5.49 -7.31 14.48
N GLY A 425 -5.65 -6.20 13.73
CA GLY A 425 -4.88 -5.92 12.51
C GLY A 425 -3.39 -5.64 12.77
N GLY A 426 -3.03 -5.44 14.03
CA GLY A 426 -1.66 -5.26 14.47
C GLY A 426 -1.26 -3.82 14.80
N ASP A 427 -2.21 -2.89 14.87
CA ASP A 427 -1.95 -1.52 15.29
C ASP A 427 -1.57 -1.45 16.78
N GLU A 428 -0.30 -1.14 17.06
CA GLU A 428 0.25 -1.08 18.41
C GLU A 428 -0.32 0.09 19.23
N LYS A 429 -0.69 1.19 18.58
CA LYS A 429 -1.29 2.34 19.27
C LYS A 429 -2.70 2.01 19.72
N ALA A 430 -3.43 1.22 18.94
CA ALA A 430 -4.73 0.68 19.34
C ALA A 430 -4.60 -0.25 20.55
N ALA A 431 -3.60 -1.16 20.54
CA ALA A 431 -3.31 -2.02 21.69
C ALA A 431 -2.99 -1.20 22.95
N GLY A 432 -2.11 -0.20 22.86
CA GLY A 432 -1.81 0.70 23.98
C GLY A 432 -2.97 1.60 24.44
N LYS A 433 -3.98 1.83 23.58
CA LYS A 433 -5.24 2.48 23.97
C LYS A 433 -6.15 1.50 24.72
N LEU A 434 -6.27 0.24 24.28
CA LEU A 434 -7.03 -0.80 24.97
C LEU A 434 -6.45 -1.14 26.34
N GLU A 435 -5.13 -1.19 26.48
CA GLU A 435 -4.45 -1.33 27.77
C GLU A 435 -4.93 -0.25 28.74
N ARG A 436 -4.86 1.02 28.33
CA ARG A 436 -5.26 2.16 29.14
C ARG A 436 -6.74 2.10 29.50
N LEU A 437 -7.61 1.77 28.55
CA LEU A 437 -9.04 1.58 28.80
C LEU A 437 -9.29 0.48 29.84
N CYS A 438 -8.61 -0.67 29.72
CA CYS A 438 -8.73 -1.74 30.70
C CYS A 438 -8.24 -1.31 32.09
N LYS A 439 -7.15 -0.54 32.17
CA LYS A 439 -6.65 0.02 33.43
C LYS A 439 -7.64 0.98 34.07
N THR A 440 -8.20 1.93 33.31
CA THR A 440 -9.23 2.85 33.80
C THR A 440 -10.46 2.11 34.31
N ARG A 441 -10.86 1.02 33.65
CA ARG A 441 -11.99 0.19 34.10
C ARG A 441 -11.74 -0.49 35.43
N LEU A 442 -10.50 -0.78 35.82
CA LEU A 442 -10.23 -1.41 37.12
C LEU A 442 -10.72 -0.58 38.31
N ASP A 443 -10.84 0.73 38.12
CA ASP A 443 -11.28 1.68 39.11
C ASP A 443 -12.81 1.91 39.10
N GLU A 444 -13.55 1.27 38.17
CA GLU A 444 -15.01 1.41 38.09
C GLU A 444 -15.70 0.77 39.33
N PRO A 445 -16.61 1.51 40.00
CA PRO A 445 -17.37 0.98 41.12
C PRO A 445 -18.32 -0.13 40.64
N GLY A 446 -18.53 -1.14 41.48
CA GLY A 446 -19.46 -2.23 41.20
C GLY A 446 -18.87 -3.42 40.43
N LEU A 447 -17.61 -3.36 39.98
CA LEU A 447 -16.95 -4.52 39.38
C LEU A 447 -16.71 -5.64 40.41
N SER A 448 -17.12 -6.85 40.05
CA SER A 448 -16.81 -8.07 40.80
C SER A 448 -15.31 -8.37 40.80
N LYS A 449 -14.84 -9.17 41.76
CA LYS A 449 -13.45 -9.63 41.81
C LYS A 449 -13.00 -10.31 40.51
N MET A 450 -13.88 -11.11 39.91
CA MET A 450 -13.60 -11.83 38.67
C MET A 450 -13.45 -10.88 37.47
N GLU A 451 -14.29 -9.85 37.39
CA GLU A 451 -14.19 -8.83 36.32
C GLU A 451 -12.92 -8.01 36.46
N ARG A 452 -12.54 -7.62 37.68
CA ARG A 452 -11.27 -6.91 37.93
C ARG A 452 -10.07 -7.75 37.49
N GLU A 453 -10.02 -9.03 37.84
CA GLU A 453 -8.95 -9.92 37.38
C GLU A 453 -8.94 -10.09 35.86
N THR A 454 -10.13 -10.10 35.23
CA THR A 454 -10.25 -10.18 33.77
C THR A 454 -9.69 -8.93 33.09
N TYR A 455 -10.04 -7.73 33.55
CA TYR A 455 -9.50 -6.48 33.02
C TYR A 455 -8.00 -6.33 33.27
N LYS A 456 -7.52 -6.80 34.43
CA LYS A 456 -6.08 -6.80 34.75
C LYS A 456 -5.29 -7.69 33.81
N LEU A 457 -5.80 -8.89 33.51
CA LEU A 457 -5.20 -9.79 32.53
C LEU A 457 -5.23 -9.19 31.12
N ALA A 458 -6.38 -8.69 30.68
CA ALA A 458 -6.53 -8.06 29.37
C ALA A 458 -5.59 -6.85 29.21
N ALA A 459 -5.46 -5.99 30.23
CA ALA A 459 -4.52 -4.88 30.21
C ALA A 459 -3.08 -5.35 30.00
N LYS A 460 -2.66 -6.43 30.68
CA LYS A 460 -1.32 -7.02 30.50
C LYS A 460 -1.12 -7.54 29.07
N GLU A 461 -2.08 -8.27 28.52
CA GLU A 461 -2.01 -8.82 27.16
C GLU A 461 -1.93 -7.69 26.10
N TRP A 462 -2.72 -6.63 26.26
CA TRP A 462 -2.65 -5.46 25.37
C TRP A 462 -1.33 -4.69 25.52
N ALA A 463 -0.79 -4.60 26.73
CA ALA A 463 0.51 -3.97 26.97
C ALA A 463 1.64 -4.71 26.24
N GLU A 464 1.64 -6.05 26.32
CA GLU A 464 2.58 -6.90 25.59
C GLU A 464 2.48 -6.65 24.08
N LEU A 465 1.27 -6.66 23.51
CA LEU A 465 1.04 -6.37 22.10
C LEU A 465 1.49 -4.96 21.67
N SER A 466 1.38 -3.96 22.55
CA SER A 466 1.83 -2.59 22.29
C SER A 466 3.35 -2.44 22.31
N GLY A 467 4.08 -3.37 22.96
CA GLY A 467 5.52 -3.35 23.14
C GLY A 467 6.31 -4.18 22.12
N ILE A 468 5.67 -5.09 21.39
CA ILE A 468 6.32 -6.01 20.43
C ILE A 468 7.17 -5.24 19.41
N GLY A 469 6.66 -4.13 18.86
CA GLY A 469 7.39 -3.34 17.86
C GLY A 469 8.71 -2.78 18.39
N LYS A 470 8.77 -2.37 19.66
CA LYS A 470 10.02 -1.89 20.27
C LYS A 470 11.04 -3.01 20.42
N SER A 471 10.61 -4.15 20.99
CA SER A 471 11.51 -5.29 21.22
C SER A 471 12.12 -5.81 19.92
N VAL A 472 11.29 -5.99 18.89
CA VAL A 472 11.75 -6.58 17.63
C VAL A 472 12.53 -5.58 16.79
N TYR A 473 12.18 -4.29 16.82
CA TYR A 473 12.99 -3.26 16.18
C TYR A 473 14.36 -3.13 16.84
N ASP A 474 14.41 -3.17 18.18
CA ASP A 474 15.67 -3.16 18.94
C ASP A 474 16.51 -4.42 18.64
N GLU A 475 15.87 -5.57 18.47
CA GLU A 475 16.52 -6.84 18.14
C GLU A 475 17.01 -6.89 16.68
N LEU A 476 16.21 -6.40 15.72
CA LEU A 476 16.61 -6.19 14.34
C LEU A 476 17.78 -5.21 14.25
N GLN A 477 17.77 -4.11 15.01
CA GLN A 477 18.90 -3.18 15.04
C GLN A 477 20.17 -3.81 15.62
N LYS A 478 20.04 -4.63 16.67
CA LYS A 478 21.17 -5.38 17.23
C LYS A 478 21.74 -6.39 16.21
N ASN A 479 20.90 -7.06 15.44
CA ASN A 479 21.31 -8.13 14.52
C ASN A 479 21.75 -7.61 13.14
N THR A 480 21.18 -6.51 12.64
CA THR A 480 21.53 -5.90 11.34
C THR A 480 22.60 -4.81 11.45
N GLY A 481 22.83 -4.29 12.66
CA GLY A 481 23.89 -3.32 12.96
C GLY A 481 25.28 -3.71 12.44
N PRO A 482 25.72 -4.99 12.53
CA PRO A 482 27.01 -5.43 12.00
C PRO A 482 27.07 -5.55 10.47
N ILE A 483 25.95 -5.87 9.81
CA ILE A 483 25.87 -6.08 8.35
C ILE A 483 25.92 -4.75 7.58
N PHE A 484 25.49 -3.66 8.22
CA PHE A 484 25.41 -2.32 7.64
C PHE A 484 26.27 -1.26 8.35
N ALA A 485 27.10 -1.66 9.32
CA ALA A 485 28.10 -0.77 9.90
C ALA A 485 29.15 -0.43 8.84
N ASP A 486 29.28 0.85 8.51
CA ASP A 486 30.43 1.33 7.76
C ASP A 486 31.72 0.90 8.49
N PRO A 487 32.75 0.42 7.78
CA PRO A 487 34.05 0.25 8.40
C PRO A 487 34.45 1.62 8.95
N LYS A 488 34.57 1.72 10.28
CA LYS A 488 35.02 2.94 10.94
C LYS A 488 36.24 3.45 10.19
N PRO A 489 36.28 4.72 9.75
CA PRO A 489 37.47 5.26 9.12
C PRO A 489 38.62 5.07 10.12
N LYS A 490 39.63 4.30 9.70
CA LYS A 490 40.91 4.26 10.40
C LYS A 490 41.49 5.66 10.23
N TYR A 491 41.38 6.46 11.28
CA TYR A 491 42.15 7.68 11.43
C TYR A 491 43.61 7.32 11.68
#